data_AF-N1ZTP6-F1
#
_entry.id   AF-N1ZTP6-F1
#
_cell.length_a   1.000
_cell.length_b   1.000
_cell.length_c   1.000
_cell.angle_alpha   90.00
_cell.angle_beta   90.00
_cell.angle_gamma   90.00
#
_symmetry.space_group_name_H-M   'P 1'
#
loop_
_entity.id
_entity.type
_entity.pdbx_description
1 polymer ?
#
loop_
_entity_poly.entity_id
_entity_poly.type
_entity_poly.pdbx_seq_one_letter_code
_entity_poly.pdbx_strand_id
1 'polypeptide(L)'
;SVTHAPNKKDISRLIDQNVDKLVKYFNDHQDMLAPLISKNGDPNFSYQLIDLTTNTVKKLIIYYFHLYHQEYILKKDTLKLAIVAKRYALSFLGPLFMWVEYSDEFTLKETKKIMKLMVLNSPYDISTHGF
;
A
#
# COMPACT_ATOMS: atom_id res chain seq x y z
N SER A 1 -24.65 -7.77 -7.18
CA SER A 1 -24.23 -6.80 -8.20
C SER A 1 -23.83 -5.52 -7.49
N VAL A 2 -22.64 -4.97 -7.77
CA VAL A 2 -22.25 -3.65 -7.24
C VAL A 2 -22.88 -2.62 -8.17
N THR A 3 -23.96 -1.97 -7.71
CA THR A 3 -24.80 -1.09 -8.54
C THR A 3 -24.19 0.28 -8.82
N HIS A 4 -23.19 0.71 -8.02
CA HIS A 4 -22.45 1.95 -8.23
C HIS A 4 -21.00 1.80 -7.74
N ALA A 5 -20.06 2.51 -8.37
CA ALA A 5 -18.70 2.62 -7.86
C ALA A 5 -18.72 3.16 -6.42
N PRO A 6 -17.89 2.61 -5.50
CA PRO A 6 -17.91 3.03 -4.10
C PRO A 6 -17.57 4.52 -3.99
N ASN A 7 -18.35 5.25 -3.19
CA ASN A 7 -18.07 6.66 -2.94
C ASN A 7 -16.82 6.82 -2.05
N LYS A 8 -16.31 8.05 -1.91
CA LYS A 8 -15.11 8.35 -1.12
C LYS A 8 -15.18 7.84 0.33
N LYS A 9 -16.37 7.85 0.96
CA LYS A 9 -16.58 7.35 2.32
C LYS A 9 -16.46 5.82 2.37
N ASP A 10 -17.05 5.12 1.40
CA ASP A 10 -16.94 3.66 1.29
C ASP A 10 -15.51 3.21 1.04
N ILE A 11 -14.79 3.89 0.14
CA ILE A 11 -13.37 3.64 -0.12
C ILE A 11 -12.55 3.85 1.16
N SER A 12 -12.76 4.97 1.86
CA SER A 12 -12.08 5.27 3.13
C SER A 12 -12.29 4.19 4.18
N ARG A 13 -13.55 3.73 4.36
CA ARG A 13 -13.90 2.66 5.29
C ARG A 13 -13.28 1.31 4.92
N LEU A 14 -13.28 0.96 3.64
CA LEU A 14 -12.64 -0.27 3.15
C LEU A 14 -11.13 -0.24 3.37
N ILE A 15 -10.49 0.92 3.20
CA ILE A 15 -9.06 1.09 3.50
C ILE A 15 -8.81 0.88 4.99
N ASP A 16 -9.58 1.51 5.88
CA ASP A 16 -9.42 1.36 7.33
C ASP A 16 -9.47 -0.12 7.75
N GLN A 17 -10.48 -0.86 7.29
CA GLN A 17 -10.65 -2.27 7.61
C GLN A 17 -9.48 -3.15 7.12
N ASN A 18 -8.91 -2.86 5.95
CA ASN A 18 -7.80 -3.64 5.40
C ASN A 18 -6.46 -3.24 6.02
N VAL A 19 -6.27 -1.96 6.32
CA VAL A 19 -5.10 -1.46 7.06
C VAL A 19 -5.07 -2.09 8.45
N ASP A 20 -6.21 -2.16 9.15
CA ASP A 20 -6.30 -2.81 10.46
C ASP A 20 -5.91 -4.29 10.42
N LYS A 21 -6.35 -5.03 9.40
CA LYS A 21 -5.98 -6.44 9.20
C LYS A 21 -4.49 -6.61 8.92
N LEU A 22 -3.95 -5.78 8.03
CA LEU A 22 -2.54 -5.83 7.64
C LEU A 22 -1.63 -5.52 8.82
N VAL A 23 -1.96 -4.45 9.55
CA VAL A 23 -1.24 -4.06 10.76
C VAL A 23 -1.33 -5.12 11.85
N LYS A 24 -2.53 -5.70 12.07
CA LYS A 24 -2.71 -6.80 13.02
C LYS A 24 -1.81 -7.99 12.65
N TYR A 25 -1.75 -8.36 11.37
CA TYR A 25 -0.87 -9.44 10.92
C TYR A 25 0.60 -9.16 11.26
N PHE A 26 1.09 -7.94 10.99
CA PHE A 26 2.47 -7.56 11.31
C PHE A 26 2.75 -7.56 12.81
N ASN A 27 1.80 -7.07 13.62
CA ASN A 27 1.90 -7.09 15.07
C ASN A 27 1.92 -8.52 15.63
N ASP A 28 1.03 -9.38 15.14
CA ASP A 28 0.92 -10.77 15.59
C ASP A 28 2.15 -11.63 15.19
N HIS A 29 2.96 -11.17 14.23
CA HIS A 29 4.16 -11.85 13.74
C HIS A 29 5.44 -10.99 13.85
N GLN A 30 5.45 -10.01 14.75
CA GLN A 30 6.53 -9.03 14.85
C GLN A 30 7.89 -9.68 15.11
N ASP A 31 7.95 -10.69 15.98
CA ASP A 31 9.20 -11.39 16.33
C ASP A 31 9.88 -12.05 15.12
N MET A 32 9.09 -12.49 14.13
CA MET A 32 9.60 -13.07 12.90
C MET A 32 9.94 -11.99 11.86
N LEU A 33 9.09 -10.96 11.75
CA LEU A 33 9.20 -9.96 10.70
C LEU A 33 10.26 -8.89 11.00
N ALA A 34 10.42 -8.50 12.26
CA ALA A 34 11.35 -7.44 12.65
C ALA A 34 12.81 -7.77 12.30
N PRO A 35 13.35 -8.97 12.59
CA PRO A 35 14.70 -9.34 12.15
C PRO A 35 14.87 -9.30 10.63
N LEU A 36 13.85 -9.74 9.87
CA LEU A 36 13.91 -9.79 8.40
C LEU A 36 13.87 -8.41 7.75
N ILE A 37 13.08 -7.48 8.30
CA ILE A 37 12.85 -6.14 7.75
C ILE A 37 13.87 -5.12 8.27
N SER A 38 14.49 -5.38 9.42
CA SER A 38 15.45 -4.46 10.03
C SER A 38 16.60 -4.09 9.07
N LYS A 39 17.26 -2.96 9.34
CA LYS A 39 18.41 -2.47 8.55
C LYS A 39 19.56 -3.48 8.43
N ASN A 40 19.69 -4.39 9.39
CA ASN A 40 20.67 -5.49 9.41
C ASN A 40 20.06 -6.85 9.04
N GLY A 41 18.78 -6.86 8.64
CA GLY A 41 18.03 -8.03 8.21
C GLY A 41 18.39 -8.47 6.80
N ASP A 42 17.51 -9.24 6.17
CA ASP A 42 17.68 -9.67 4.77
C ASP A 42 17.12 -8.60 3.83
N PRO A 43 17.96 -7.83 3.11
CA PRO A 43 17.47 -6.82 2.18
C PRO A 43 16.60 -7.45 1.07
N ASN A 44 16.87 -8.70 0.71
CA ASN A 44 16.11 -9.41 -0.32
C ASN A 44 14.68 -9.68 0.13
N PHE A 45 14.42 -9.86 1.43
CA PHE A 45 13.07 -10.08 1.92
C PHE A 45 12.17 -8.87 1.62
N SER A 46 12.63 -7.68 1.98
CA SER A 46 11.91 -6.43 1.71
C SER A 46 11.73 -6.19 0.20
N TYR A 47 12.76 -6.46 -0.63
CA TYR A 47 12.63 -6.35 -2.08
C TYR A 47 11.64 -7.36 -2.67
N GLN A 48 11.67 -8.62 -2.24
CA GLN A 48 10.73 -9.65 -2.68
C GLN A 48 9.30 -9.31 -2.30
N LEU A 49 9.09 -8.79 -1.09
CA LEU A 49 7.76 -8.37 -0.63
C LEU A 49 7.23 -7.19 -1.46
N ILE A 50 8.08 -6.20 -1.77
CA ILE A 50 7.73 -5.09 -2.66
C ILE A 50 7.37 -5.61 -4.06
N ASP A 51 8.16 -6.51 -4.63
CA ASP A 51 7.95 -7.03 -5.99
C ASP A 51 6.67 -7.89 -6.08
N LEU A 52 6.46 -8.79 -5.12
CA LEU A 52 5.23 -9.59 -5.02
C LEU A 52 3.99 -8.69 -4.94
N THR A 53 4.06 -7.68 -4.08
CA THR A 53 2.97 -6.72 -3.87
C THR A 53 2.74 -5.88 -5.12
N THR A 54 3.79 -5.38 -5.75
CA THR A 54 3.73 -4.62 -7.01
C THR A 54 3.04 -5.42 -8.11
N ASN A 55 3.42 -6.69 -8.28
CA ASN A 55 2.81 -7.58 -9.27
C ASN A 55 1.34 -7.85 -8.97
N THR A 56 0.97 -7.98 -7.69
CA THR A 56 -0.41 -8.16 -7.25
C THR A 56 -1.24 -6.91 -7.55
N VAL A 57 -0.77 -5.73 -7.15
CA VAL A 57 -1.43 -4.44 -7.42
C VAL A 57 -1.58 -4.21 -8.91
N LYS A 58 -0.55 -4.53 -9.71
CA LYS A 58 -0.63 -4.44 -11.17
C LYS A 58 -1.78 -5.26 -11.75
N LYS A 59 -1.95 -6.51 -11.30
CA LYS A 59 -3.07 -7.37 -11.70
C LYS A 59 -4.42 -6.78 -11.28
N LEU A 60 -4.51 -6.22 -10.08
CA LEU A 60 -5.74 -5.57 -9.57
C LEU A 60 -6.11 -4.32 -10.37
N ILE A 61 -5.13 -3.49 -10.76
CA ILE A 61 -5.38 -2.32 -11.63
C ILE A 61 -5.92 -2.78 -12.98
N ILE A 62 -5.27 -3.78 -13.61
CA ILE A 62 -5.75 -4.32 -14.90
C ILE A 62 -7.17 -4.85 -14.77
N TYR A 63 -7.45 -5.63 -13.72
CA TYR A 63 -8.78 -6.16 -13.45
C TYR A 63 -9.82 -5.05 -13.22
N TYR A 64 -9.48 -3.98 -12.51
CA TYR A 64 -10.36 -2.83 -12.32
C TYR A 64 -10.73 -2.19 -13.67
N PHE A 65 -9.75 -1.91 -14.54
CA PHE A 65 -10.04 -1.35 -15.87
C PHE A 65 -10.82 -2.34 -16.75
N HIS A 66 -10.63 -3.65 -16.57
CA HIS A 66 -11.41 -4.69 -17.25
C HIS A 66 -12.90 -4.64 -16.89
N LEU A 67 -13.23 -4.44 -15.61
CA LEU A 67 -14.62 -4.32 -15.16
C LEU A 67 -15.40 -3.18 -15.83
N TYR A 68 -14.69 -2.16 -16.35
CA TYR A 68 -15.28 -1.00 -17.03
C TYR A 68 -15.00 -0.96 -18.54
N HIS A 69 -14.44 -2.03 -19.12
CA HIS A 69 -14.07 -2.10 -20.54
C HIS A 69 -13.09 -0.98 -20.99
N GLN A 70 -12.14 -0.64 -20.12
CA GLN A 70 -11.19 0.47 -20.28
C GLN A 70 -9.71 0.03 -20.39
N GLU A 71 -9.43 -1.26 -20.59
CA GLU A 71 -8.06 -1.81 -20.59
C GLU A 71 -7.19 -1.22 -21.71
N TYR A 72 -7.81 -0.72 -22.78
CA TYR A 72 -7.10 -0.02 -23.86
C TYR A 72 -6.30 1.18 -23.36
N ILE A 73 -6.70 1.80 -22.24
CA ILE A 73 -5.96 2.90 -21.58
C ILE A 73 -4.61 2.40 -21.07
N LEU A 74 -4.55 1.17 -20.55
CA LEU A 74 -3.34 0.56 -19.98
C LEU A 74 -2.38 0.01 -21.04
N LYS A 75 -2.88 -0.32 -22.24
CA LYS A 75 -2.08 -0.92 -23.33
C LYS A 75 -1.00 0.01 -23.89
N LYS A 76 -1.14 1.33 -23.71
CA LYS A 76 -0.24 2.32 -24.31
C LYS A 76 1.09 2.47 -23.57
N ASP A 77 1.17 2.08 -22.30
CA ASP A 77 2.37 2.36 -21.49
C ASP A 77 2.52 1.39 -20.31
N THR A 78 3.17 0.26 -20.58
CA THR A 78 3.41 -0.82 -19.61
C THR A 78 4.35 -0.39 -18.47
N LEU A 79 5.27 0.54 -18.74
CA LEU A 79 6.20 1.09 -17.75
C LEU A 79 5.44 1.99 -16.77
N LYS A 80 4.57 2.89 -17.25
CA LYS A 80 3.71 3.70 -16.37
C LYS A 80 2.86 2.83 -15.44
N LEU A 81 2.26 1.75 -15.97
CA LEU A 81 1.50 0.82 -15.13
C LEU A 81 2.38 0.18 -14.04
N ALA A 82 3.60 -0.23 -14.37
CA ALA A 82 4.54 -0.78 -13.39
C ALA A 82 4.93 0.24 -12.31
N ILE A 83 5.19 1.49 -12.71
CA ILE A 83 5.50 2.59 -11.78
C ILE A 83 4.33 2.87 -10.84
N VAL A 84 3.11 2.97 -11.38
CA VAL A 84 1.89 3.20 -10.59
C VAL A 84 1.67 2.05 -9.61
N ALA A 85 1.80 0.80 -10.06
CA ALA A 85 1.64 -0.36 -9.20
C ALA A 85 2.68 -0.39 -8.07
N LYS A 86 3.96 -0.08 -8.37
CA LYS A 86 5.03 -0.01 -7.38
C LYS A 86 4.79 1.11 -6.37
N ARG A 87 4.34 2.28 -6.82
CA ARG A 87 3.96 3.40 -5.94
C ARG A 87 2.87 2.98 -4.97
N TYR A 88 1.79 2.34 -5.45
CA TYR A 88 0.72 1.85 -4.58
C TYR A 88 1.22 0.82 -3.57
N ALA A 89 2.06 -0.14 -3.99
CA ALA A 89 2.67 -1.10 -3.07
C ALA A 89 3.44 -0.40 -1.94
N LEU A 90 4.25 0.60 -2.28
CA LEU A 90 5.01 1.38 -1.31
C LEU A 90 4.14 2.27 -0.41
N SER A 91 2.95 2.71 -0.87
CA SER A 91 2.03 3.51 -0.06
C SER A 91 1.53 2.81 1.21
N PHE A 92 1.52 1.47 1.26
CA PHE A 92 1.16 0.74 2.47
C PHE A 92 2.33 -0.06 3.05
N LEU A 93 3.27 -0.57 2.24
CA LEU A 93 4.46 -1.25 2.77
C LEU A 93 5.48 -0.29 3.40
N GLY A 94 5.67 0.91 2.85
CA GLY A 94 6.65 1.88 3.35
C GLY A 94 6.42 2.24 4.82
N PRO A 95 5.21 2.68 5.21
CA PRO A 95 4.91 2.96 6.61
C PRO A 95 5.01 1.73 7.52
N LEU A 96 4.70 0.53 7.02
CA LEU A 96 4.86 -0.71 7.80
C LEU A 96 6.33 -1.02 8.06
N PHE A 97 7.19 -0.87 7.06
CA PHE A 97 8.64 -1.07 7.24
C PHE A 97 9.22 -0.04 8.20
N MET A 98 8.81 1.24 8.08
CA MET A 98 9.21 2.28 9.02
C MET A 98 8.71 1.97 10.44
N TRP A 99 7.48 1.50 10.61
CA TRP A 99 6.97 1.15 11.93
C TRP A 99 7.74 -0.01 12.58
N VAL A 100 8.15 -1.00 11.77
CA VAL A 100 8.97 -2.12 12.25
C VAL A 100 10.39 -1.67 12.59
N GLU A 101 10.97 -0.74 11.83
CA GLU A 101 12.34 -0.22 12.06
C GLU A 101 12.41 0.80 13.21
N TYR A 102 11.36 1.61 13.38
CA TYR A 102 11.28 2.72 14.33
C TYR A 102 10.11 2.53 15.31
N SER A 103 9.90 1.31 15.82
CA SER A 103 8.74 0.98 16.67
C SER A 103 8.63 1.83 17.93
N ASP A 104 9.76 2.38 18.39
CA ASP A 104 9.85 3.24 19.57
C ASP A 104 9.48 4.70 19.28
N GLU A 105 9.52 5.10 18.00
CA GLU A 105 9.22 6.47 17.54
C GLU A 105 7.87 6.58 16.84
N PHE A 106 7.35 5.46 16.32
CA PHE A 106 6.11 5.41 15.55
C PHE A 106 5.05 4.56 16.24
N THR A 107 3.97 5.20 16.70
CA THR A 107 2.84 4.45 17.23
C THR A 107 2.08 3.74 16.11
N LEU A 108 1.45 2.62 16.45
CA LEU A 108 0.55 1.90 15.54
C LEU A 108 -0.53 2.81 14.92
N LYS A 109 -1.02 3.76 15.72
CA LYS A 109 -2.04 4.73 15.32
C LYS A 109 -1.52 5.68 14.24
N GLU A 110 -0.28 6.16 14.38
CA GLU A 110 0.37 7.02 13.39
C GLU A 110 0.67 6.27 12.11
N THR A 111 1.17 5.04 12.19
CA THR A 111 1.40 4.17 11.04
C THR A 111 0.13 3.99 10.22
N LYS A 112 -1.00 3.65 10.85
CA LYS A 112 -2.30 3.52 10.18
C LYS A 112 -2.74 4.82 9.51
N LYS A 113 -2.56 5.97 10.19
CA LYS A 113 -2.90 7.29 9.65
C LYS A 113 -2.08 7.60 8.40
N ILE A 114 -0.76 7.37 8.42
CA ILE A 114 0.13 7.61 7.29
C ILE A 114 -0.19 6.67 6.13
N MET A 115 -0.38 5.37 6.38
CA MET A 115 -0.78 4.41 5.34
C MET A 115 -2.05 4.88 4.62
N LYS A 116 -3.08 5.27 5.38
CA LYS A 116 -4.33 5.77 4.81
C LYS A 116 -4.11 7.02 3.95
N LEU A 117 -3.31 7.97 4.43
CA LEU A 117 -2.98 9.18 3.69
C LEU A 117 -2.24 8.87 2.38
N MET A 118 -1.22 7.99 2.42
CA MET A 118 -0.41 7.62 1.27
C MET A 118 -1.18 6.80 0.22
N VAL A 119 -2.22 6.07 0.62
CA VAL A 119 -3.11 5.34 -0.30
C VAL A 119 -4.11 6.29 -0.97
N LEU A 120 -4.64 7.27 -0.23
CA LEU A 120 -5.71 8.14 -0.70
C LEU A 120 -5.23 9.36 -1.49
N ASN A 121 -4.01 9.83 -1.24
CA ASN A 121 -3.55 11.13 -1.73
C ASN A 121 -2.27 10.99 -2.57
N SER A 122 -2.03 11.97 -3.44
CA SER A 122 -0.74 12.09 -4.13
C SER A 122 0.35 12.57 -3.16
N PRO A 123 1.65 12.32 -3.43
CA PRO A 123 2.73 12.87 -2.61
C PRO A 123 2.66 14.40 -2.52
N TYR A 124 2.26 15.05 -3.62
CA TYR A 124 2.04 16.50 -3.68
C TYR A 124 0.93 16.94 -2.72
N ASP A 125 -0.22 16.27 -2.74
CA ASP A 125 -1.35 16.60 -1.85
C ASP A 125 -0.96 16.46 -0.38
N ILE A 126 -0.19 15.41 -0.05
CA ILE A 126 0.32 15.17 1.31
C ILE A 126 1.26 16.30 1.73
N SER A 127 2.26 16.63 0.90
CA SER A 127 3.27 17.64 1.26
C SER A 127 2.73 19.07 1.32
N THR A 128 1.66 19.37 0.58
CA THR A 128 1.11 20.73 0.47
C THR A 128 -0.07 21.00 1.41
N HIS A 129 -0.74 19.96 1.92
CA HIS A 129 -1.94 20.11 2.76
C HIS A 129 -1.82 19.45 4.15
N GLY A 130 -0.62 19.02 4.57
CA GLY A 130 -0.37 18.73 5.98
C GLY A 130 0.76 17.73 6.23
N PHE A 131 1.94 18.27 6.54
CA PHE A 131 2.69 17.83 7.72
C PHE A 131 2.24 18.69 8.90
#